data_AF-X0RGV7-F1
#
_entry.id   AF-X0RGV7-F1
#
_cell.length_a   1.000
_cell.length_b   1.000
_cell.length_c   1.000
_cell.angle_alpha   90.00
_cell.angle_beta   90.00
_cell.angle_gamma   90.00
#
_symmetry.space_group_name_H-M   'P 1'
#
loop_
_entity.id
_entity.type
_entity.pdbx_description
1 polymer ?
#
loop_
_entity_poly.entity_id
_entity_poly.type
_entity_poly.pdbx_seq_one_letter_code
_entity_poly.pdbx_strand_id
1 'polypeptide(L)' 'MRPALLGEFWHECARCGRDYPESHLRKNDAGRWICDECWDENENEEG' A
#
# COMPACT_ATOMS: atom_id res chain seq x y z
N MET A 1 -12.88 25.65 15.35
CA MET A 1 -12.69 24.77 14.17
C MET A 1 -11.51 23.87 14.48
N ARG A 2 -11.73 22.56 14.65
CA ARG A 2 -10.67 21.59 14.97
C ARG A 2 -10.03 21.18 13.62
N PRO A 3 -8.71 21.24 13.43
CA PRO A 3 -8.11 20.80 12.18
C PRO A 3 -8.34 19.29 12.05
N ALA A 4 -9.01 18.86 10.99
CA ALA A 4 -9.08 17.46 10.60
C ALA A 4 -7.67 17.07 10.10
N LEU A 5 -6.79 16.75 11.03
CA LEU A 5 -5.48 16.18 10.73
C LEU A 5 -5.75 14.78 10.15
N LEU A 6 -5.58 14.72 8.83
CA LEU A 6 -5.42 13.52 7.99
C LEU A 6 -6.50 12.45 8.17
N GLY A 7 -7.56 12.56 7.37
CA GLY A 7 -8.35 11.39 7.02
C GLY A 7 -7.42 10.39 6.34
N GLU A 8 -7.07 9.33 7.06
CA GLU A 8 -6.25 8.24 6.54
C GLU A 8 -6.95 7.68 5.29
N PHE A 9 -6.28 7.75 4.14
CA PHE A 9 -6.82 7.23 2.89
C PHE A 9 -6.71 5.71 2.92
N TRP A 10 -7.74 5.01 2.45
CA TRP A 10 -7.74 3.55 2.33
C TRP A 10 -7.67 3.20 0.86
N HIS A 11 -6.81 2.24 0.50
CA HIS A 11 -6.78 1.70 -0.86
C HIS A 11 -6.81 0.17 -0.82
N GLU A 12 -7.22 -0.42 -1.94
CA GLU A 12 -7.22 -1.86 -2.12
C GLU A 12 -5.82 -2.33 -2.52
N CYS A 13 -5.30 -3.36 -1.84
CA CYS A 13 -4.07 -4.02 -2.24
C CYS A 13 -4.28 -4.78 -3.54
N ALA A 14 -3.54 -4.42 -4.59
CA ALA A 14 -3.66 -5.04 -5.91
C ALA A 14 -3.18 -6.52 -5.96
N ARG A 15 -2.57 -7.05 -4.89
CA ARG A 15 -2.11 -8.45 -4.81
C ARG A 15 -3.11 -9.37 -4.11
N CYS A 16 -3.65 -8.94 -2.96
CA CYS A 16 -4.57 -9.76 -2.16
C CYS A 16 -6.03 -9.28 -2.19
N GLY A 17 -6.31 -8.11 -2.77
CA GLY A 17 -7.66 -7.56 -2.93
C GLY A 17 -8.31 -7.10 -1.62
N ARG A 18 -7.53 -6.85 -0.57
CA ARG A 18 -8.04 -6.33 0.71
C ARG A 18 -7.76 -4.84 0.83
N ASP A 19 -8.66 -4.12 1.49
CA ASP A 19 -8.47 -2.72 1.84
C ASP A 19 -7.53 -2.55 3.02
N TYR A 20 -6.53 -1.68 2.86
CA TYR A 20 -5.61 -1.29 3.91
C TYR A 20 -5.53 0.24 3.97
N PRO A 21 -5.23 0.82 5.14
CA PRO A 21 -4.88 2.23 5.24
C PRO A 21 -3.59 2.49 4.44
N GLU A 22 -3.47 3.68 3.85
CA GLU A 22 -2.32 4.12 3.04
C GLU A 22 -1.00 4.00 3.82
N SER A 23 -1.05 4.15 5.14
CA SER A 23 0.08 3.92 6.06
C SER A 23 0.67 2.50 6.01
N HIS A 24 -0.10 1.51 5.57
CA HIS A 24 0.27 0.09 5.44
C HIS A 24 0.34 -0.39 3.98
N LEU A 25 0.26 0.56 3.03
CA LEU A 25 0.34 0.30 1.60
C LEU A 25 1.53 1.03 1.01
N ARG A 26 2.22 0.36 0.10
CA ARG A 26 3.30 0.93 -0.68
C ARG A 26 2.89 0.94 -2.14
N LYS A 27 3.24 2.01 -2.85
CA LYS A 27 2.97 2.15 -4.27
C LYS A 27 4.18 1.68 -5.06
N ASN A 28 4.02 0.69 -5.92
CA ASN A 28 5.11 0.24 -6.80
C ASN A 28 5.33 1.20 -7.98
N ASP A 29 6.40 0.99 -8.75
CA ASP A 29 6.72 1.79 -9.95
C ASP A 29 5.61 1.75 -11.02
N ALA A 30 4.80 0.68 -11.04
CA ALA A 30 3.61 0.57 -11.90
C ALA A 30 2.40 1.36 -11.38
N GLY A 31 2.53 2.06 -10.25
CA GLY A 31 1.48 2.88 -9.65
C GLY A 31 0.40 2.10 -8.90
N ARG A 32 0.63 0.83 -8.57
CA ARG A 32 -0.30 -0.03 -7.83
C ARG A 32 0.00 -0.01 -6.33
N TRP A 33 -1.05 0.06 -5.52
CA TRP A 33 -0.95 -0.09 -4.06
C TRP A 33 -0.86 -1.55 -3.67
N ILE A 34 0.12 -1.87 -2.84
CA ILE A 34 0.41 -3.22 -2.37
C ILE A 34 0.65 -3.14 -0.86
N CYS A 35 0.00 -3.98 -0.08
CA CYS A 35 0.18 -3.99 1.38
C CYS A 35 1.56 -4.51 1.75
N ASP A 36 2.08 -4.09 2.91
CA ASP A 36 3.38 -4.53 3.42
C ASP A 36 3.53 -6.07 3.44
N GLU A 37 2.45 -6.81 3.74
CA GLU A 37 2.47 -8.28 3.73
C GLU A 37 2.68 -8.89 2.33
N CYS A 38 2.22 -8.19 1.29
CA CYS A 38 2.32 -8.60 -0.12
C CYS A 38 3.46 -7.89 -0.86
N TRP A 39 4.11 -6.94 -0.19
CA TRP A 39 5.24 -6.19 -0.68
C TRP A 39 6.46 -7.09 -0.61
N ASP A 40 6.58 -7.93 -1.64
CA ASP A 40 7.72 -8.81 -1.79
C ASP A 40 8.91 -7.97 -2.28
N GLU A 41 9.82 -7.66 -1.37
CA GLU A 41 11.09 -6.98 -1.71
C GLU A 41 12.00 -7.89 -2.57
N ASN A 42 11.63 -9.17 -2.71
CA ASN A 42 12.48 -10.23 -3.25
C ASN A 42 12.25 -10.53 -4.74
N GLU A 43 11.26 -9.92 -5.42
CA GLU A 43 11.11 -10.07 -6.88
C GLU A 43 12.06 -9.17 -7.70
N ASN A 44 13.10 -8.60 -7.05
CA ASN A 44 14.27 -8.02 -7.72
C ASN A 44 15.57 -8.81 -7.45
N GLU A 45 15.54 -9.89 -6.68
CA GLU A 45 16.69 -10.78 -6.54
C GLU A 45 16.50 -11.97 -7.50
N GLU A 46 16.77 -11.72 -8.79
CA GLU A 46 17.11 -12.77 -9.75
C GLU A 46 18.23 -13.63 -9.17
N GLY A 47 17.92 -14.90 -8.91
CA GLY A 47 18.88 -15.99 -8.81
C GLY A 47 18.59 -17.01 -9.89
#